data_AF-A0A8T4RDS8-F1
#
_entry.id   AF-A0A8T4RDS8-F1
#
_cell.length_a   1.000
_cell.length_b   1.000
_cell.length_c   1.000
_cell.angle_alpha   90.00
_cell.angle_beta   90.00
_cell.angle_gamma   90.00
#
_symmetry.space_group_name_H-M   'P 1'
#
loop_
_entity.id
_entity.type
_entity.pdbx_description
1 polymer ?
#
loop_
_entity_poly.entity_id
_entity_poly.type
_entity_poly.pdbx_seq_one_letter_code
_entity_poly.pdbx_strand_id
1 'polypeptide(L)'
;SLGNYATKFFLSEGNVDLMDKQPGITSIHGKAKVVKIQDVRFKLIPLFHPAAIIYKRDLAPLWEKDMEIVKKEIKKNKEQVKLF
;
A
#
# COMPACT_ATOMS: atom_id res chain seq x y z
N SER A 1 -0.87 -3.17 -1.36
CA SER A 1 -0.96 -4.11 -0.23
C SER A 1 -2.26 -3.88 0.50
N LEU A 2 -2.94 -4.94 0.97
CA LEU A 2 -4.22 -4.85 1.68
C LEU A 2 -4.05 -5.32 3.13
N GLY A 3 -4.25 -4.42 4.08
CA GLY A 3 -4.20 -4.73 5.51
C GLY A 3 -2.81 -4.61 6.14
N ASN A 4 -2.80 -4.80 7.46
CA ASN A 4 -1.62 -4.57 8.31
C ASN A 4 -0.52 -5.60 8.04
N TYR A 5 -0.86 -6.89 8.04
CA TYR A 5 0.11 -7.98 7.86
C TYR A 5 0.88 -7.85 6.55
N ALA A 6 0.18 -7.82 5.41
CA ALA A 6 0.81 -7.71 4.10
C ALA A 6 1.68 -6.46 3.99
N THR A 7 1.23 -5.34 4.54
CA THR A 7 2.00 -4.10 4.53
C THR A 7 3.27 -4.20 5.35
N LYS A 8 3.19 -4.76 6.56
CA LYS A 8 4.37 -4.98 7.40
C LYS A 8 5.35 -5.96 6.76
N PHE A 9 4.87 -6.99 6.06
CA PHE A 9 5.72 -7.91 5.30
C PHE A 9 6.52 -7.18 4.21
N PHE A 10 5.86 -6.36 3.41
CA PHE A 10 6.56 -5.58 2.38
C PHE A 10 7.51 -4.52 2.95
N LEU A 11 7.14 -3.88 4.07
CA LEU A 11 7.98 -2.87 4.73
C LEU A 11 9.20 -3.47 5.45
N SER A 12 9.12 -4.74 5.85
CA SER A 12 10.22 -5.51 6.44
C SER A 12 11.06 -6.23 5.40
N GLU A 13 10.86 -5.93 4.12
CA GLU A 13 11.58 -6.54 2.99
C GLU A 13 11.43 -8.08 2.94
N GLY A 14 10.33 -8.60 3.48
CA GLY A 14 10.05 -10.03 3.59
C GLY A 14 10.58 -10.70 4.86
N ASN A 15 11.24 -9.97 5.75
CA ASN A 15 11.74 -10.50 7.02
C ASN A 15 10.65 -10.45 8.11
N VAL A 16 10.08 -11.62 8.42
CA VAL A 16 8.99 -11.77 9.39
C VAL A 16 9.39 -11.28 10.79
N ASP A 17 10.63 -11.49 11.23
CA ASP A 17 11.12 -11.08 12.55
C ASP A 17 11.20 -9.56 12.71
N LEU A 18 11.18 -8.82 11.59
CA LEU A 18 11.22 -7.35 11.58
C LEU A 18 9.84 -6.72 11.40
N MET A 19 8.76 -7.51 11.25
CA MET A 19 7.41 -7.00 11.01
C MET A 19 6.85 -6.22 12.21
N ASP A 20 7.22 -6.59 13.43
CA ASP A 20 6.75 -5.89 14.63
C ASP A 20 7.35 -4.49 14.78
N LYS A 21 8.52 -4.26 14.17
CA LYS A 21 9.17 -2.94 14.12
C LYS A 21 8.56 -2.02 13.07
N GLN A 22 7.67 -2.52 12.21
CA GLN A 22 7.04 -1.73 11.15
C GLN A 22 5.79 -0.99 11.63
N PRO A 23 5.54 0.23 11.11
CA PRO A 23 4.37 1.02 11.48
C PRO A 23 3.06 0.31 11.12
N GLY A 24 2.03 0.56 11.93
CA GLY A 24 0.69 0.02 11.71
C GLY A 24 -0.05 0.70 10.56
N ILE A 25 -0.93 -0.05 9.90
CA ILE A 25 -1.66 0.39 8.69
C ILE A 25 -2.35 1.75 8.83
N THR A 26 -2.92 2.06 10.00
CA THR A 26 -3.63 3.32 10.28
C THR A 26 -2.78 4.58 10.07
N SER A 27 -1.45 4.47 10.17
CA SER A 27 -0.53 5.62 10.02
C SER A 27 0.01 5.82 8.59
N ILE A 28 -0.07 4.77 7.76
CA ILE A 28 0.65 4.66 6.49
C ILE A 28 -0.23 4.39 5.27
N HIS A 29 -1.51 4.07 5.45
CA HIS A 29 -2.43 3.86 4.33
C HIS A 29 -2.50 5.10 3.41
N GLY A 30 -2.76 4.87 2.12
CA GLY A 30 -2.88 5.93 1.12
C GLY A 30 -1.57 6.60 0.72
N LYS A 31 -0.41 6.21 1.27
CA LYS A 31 0.89 6.81 0.95
C LYS A 31 1.71 5.86 0.07
N ALA A 32 2.06 6.31 -1.13
CA ALA A 32 2.98 5.57 -1.99
C ALA A 32 4.41 5.64 -1.44
N LYS A 33 5.07 4.49 -1.33
CA LYS A 33 6.47 4.38 -0.90
C LYS A 33 7.22 3.44 -1.83
N VAL A 34 8.47 3.76 -2.15
CA VAL A 34 9.36 2.82 -2.85
C VAL A 34 9.92 1.85 -1.83
N VAL A 35 9.78 0.56 -2.10
CA VAL A 35 10.37 -0.51 -1.30
C VAL A 35 11.22 -1.40 -2.20
N LYS A 36 12.21 -2.04 -1.60
CA LYS A 36 13.12 -2.98 -2.28
C LYS A 36 12.97 -4.34 -1.58
N ILE A 37 12.72 -5.39 -2.36
CA ILE A 37 12.82 -6.77 -1.88
C ILE A 37 13.80 -7.47 -2.80
N GLN A 38 14.88 -7.99 -2.21
CA GLN A 38 16.03 -8.48 -2.98
C GLN A 38 16.44 -7.40 -3.99
N ASP A 39 16.58 -7.69 -5.29
CA ASP A 39 16.96 -6.70 -6.30
C ASP A 39 15.79 -6.03 -7.03
N VAL A 40 14.55 -6.30 -6.60
CA VAL A 40 13.36 -5.73 -7.22
C VAL A 40 12.88 -4.52 -6.42
N ARG A 41 12.78 -3.37 -7.10
CA ARG A 41 12.19 -2.15 -6.55
C ARG A 41 10.77 -1.99 -7.08
N PHE A 42 9.82 -1.72 -6.19
CA PHE A 42 8.44 -1.45 -6.57
C PHE A 42 7.83 -0.37 -5.68
N LYS A 43 6.78 0.26 -6.21
CA LYS A 43 6.00 1.26 -5.49
C LYS A 43 4.90 0.55 -4.70
N LEU A 44 5.04 0.54 -3.38
CA LEU A 44 4.07 0.01 -2.45
C LEU A 44 3.05 1.10 -2.10
N ILE A 45 1.77 0.79 -2.24
CA ILE A 45 0.66 1.60 -1.72
C ILE A 45 -0.09 0.73 -0.70
N PRO A 46 0.04 1.02 0.61
CA PRO A 46 -0.73 0.36 1.66
C PRO A 46 -2.18 0.84 1.67
N LEU A 47 -3.11 -0.08 1.88
CA LEU A 47 -4.55 0.19 2.00
C LEU A 47 -5.11 -0.62 3.17
N PHE A 48 -6.22 -0.17 3.75
CA PHE A 48 -6.98 -1.01 4.66
C PHE A 48 -7.46 -2.28 3.95
N HIS A 49 -7.57 -3.39 4.71
CA HIS A 49 -8.10 -4.64 4.18
C HIS A 49 -9.60 -4.49 3.90
N PRO A 50 -10.14 -4.99 2.77
CA PRO A 50 -11.57 -4.86 2.45
C PRO A 50 -12.51 -5.35 3.56
N ALA A 51 -12.14 -6.43 4.26
CA ALA A 51 -12.91 -6.92 5.40
C ALA A 51 -13.10 -5.87 6.52
N ALA A 52 -12.14 -4.96 6.73
CA ALA A 52 -12.30 -3.89 7.74
C ALA A 52 -13.45 -2.93 7.39
N ILE A 53 -13.73 -2.74 6.09
CA ILE A 53 -14.83 -1.90 5.61
C ILE A 53 -16.18 -2.59 5.82
N ILE A 54 -16.22 -3.92 5.73
CA ILE A 54 -17.43 -4.71 5.98
C ILE A 54 -17.92 -4.49 7.42
N TYR A 55 -17.00 -4.54 8.40
CA TYR A 55 -17.34 -4.36 9.81
C TYR A 55 -17.40 -2.89 10.26
N LYS A 56 -16.64 -2.00 9.61
CA LYS A 56 -16.61 -0.57 9.91
C LYS A 56 -16.83 0.24 8.64
N ARG A 57 -18.10 0.35 8.26
CA ARG A 57 -18.55 1.02 7.02
C ARG A 57 -18.09 2.47 6.91
N ASP A 58 -17.89 3.16 8.03
CA ASP A 58 -17.36 4.53 8.07
C ASP A 58 -15.95 4.68 7.50
N LEU A 59 -15.22 3.58 7.32
CA LEU A 59 -13.92 3.58 6.63
C LEU A 59 -14.05 3.64 5.11
N ALA A 60 -15.24 3.42 4.54
CA ALA A 60 -15.43 3.37 3.09
C ALA A 60 -14.98 4.67 2.37
N PRO A 61 -15.37 5.89 2.82
CA PRO A 61 -14.93 7.12 2.17
C PRO A 61 -13.40 7.31 2.22
N LEU A 62 -12.78 6.87 3.32
CA LEU A 62 -11.32 6.92 3.47
C LEU A 62 -10.63 5.94 2.51
N TRP A 63 -11.16 4.74 2.38
CA TRP A 63 -10.64 3.72 1.48
C TRP A 63 -10.79 4.11 0.01
N GLU A 64 -11.93 4.69 -0.36
CA GLU A 64 -12.16 5.23 -1.71
C GLU A 64 -11.16 6.34 -2.06
N LYS A 65 -10.90 7.25 -1.11
CA LYS A 65 -9.88 8.29 -1.25
C LYS A 65 -8.48 7.69 -1.50
N ASP A 66 -8.12 6.63 -0.78
CA ASP A 66 -6.85 5.95 -1.03
C ASP A 66 -6.81 5.27 -2.40
N MET A 67 -7.94 4.75 -2.88
CA MET A 67 -8.02 4.15 -4.21
C MET A 67 -7.84 5.15 -5.35
N GLU A 68 -8.27 6.40 -5.16
CA GLU A 68 -7.95 7.47 -6.12
C GLU A 68 -6.44 7.71 -6.24
N ILE A 69 -5.68 7.50 -5.16
CA ILE A 69 -4.20 7.58 -5.20
C ILE A 69 -3.64 6.45 -6.05
N VAL A 70 -4.14 5.22 -5.89
CA VAL A 70 -3.73 4.08 -6.72
C VAL A 70 -4.01 4.34 -8.19
N LYS A 71 -5.21 4.81 -8.54
CA LYS A 71 -5.58 5.15 -9.93
C LYS A 71 -4.61 6.18 -10.52
N LYS A 72 -4.29 7.24 -9.76
CA LYS A 72 -3.33 8.28 -10.17
C LYS A 72 -1.94 7.70 -10.44
N GLU A 73 -1.44 6.85 -9.54
CA GLU A 73 -0.11 6.24 -9.70
C GLU A 73 -0.04 5.28 -10.90
N ILE A 74 -1.11 4.52 -11.17
CA ILE A 74 -1.19 3.67 -12.37
C ILE A 74 -1.20 4.53 -13.65
N LYS A 75 -1.96 5.64 -13.66
CA LYS A 75 -2.03 6.53 -14.82
C LYS A 75 -0.68 7.14 -15.16
N LYS A 76 0.05 7.67 -14.17
CA LYS A 76 1.41 8.22 -14.34
C LYS A 76 2.37 7.22 -14.97
N ASN A 77 2.34 5.96 -14.52
CA ASN A 77 3.22 4.92 -15.08
C ASN A 77 2.87 4.61 -16.55
N LYS A 78 1.58 4.60 -16.93
CA LYS A 78 1.17 4.38 -18.33
C LYS A 78 1.61 5.50 -19.26
N GLU A 79 1.59 6.75 -18.78
CA GLU A 79 2.09 7.91 -19.53
C GLU A 79 3.60 7.82 -19.71
N GLN A 80 4.35 7.43 -18.67
CA GLN A 80 5.79 7.23 -18.76
C GLN A 80 6.17 6.15 -19.78
N VAL A 81 5.48 5.01 -19.80
CA VAL A 81 5.74 3.93 -20.79
C VAL A 81 5.44 4.35 -22.23
N LYS A 82 4.53 5.31 -22.45
CA LYS A 82 4.21 5.83 -23.80
C LYS A 82 5.21 6.88 -24.32
N LEU A 83 6.03 7.45 -23.43
CA LEU A 83 7.03 8.47 -23.73
C LEU A 83 8.41 7.88 -24.09
N PHE A 84 8.57 6.56 -23.95
CA PHE A 84 9.72 5.77 -24.39
C PHE A 84 9.31 4.84 -25.53
#